data_AF-A0A1V6A5P2-F1
#
_entry.id   AF-A0A1V6A5P2-F1
#
_cell.length_a   1.000
_cell.length_b   1.000
_cell.length_c   1.000
_cell.angle_alpha   90.00
_cell.angle_beta   90.00
_cell.angle_gamma   90.00
#
_symmetry.space_group_name_H-M   'P 1'
#
loop_
_entity.id
_entity.type
_entity.pdbx_description
1 polymer ?
#
loop_
_entity_poly.entity_id
_entity_poly.type
_entity_poly.pdbx_seq_one_letter_code
_entity_poly.pdbx_strand_id
1 'polypeptide(L)'
;MKLDLHGMRTKDAIDRFISDYNKAVRLGVDRLEVVHGYGSSGVGGDIKDALTALLDAYPGKVRYIKGEILGNRGMTVVVPDKPLPPRKTALDDVILNMLSKPSSLKEIEERLSGLATENEMHGAIKALIRSKAATEEVRGGRILYMKR
;
A
#
# COMPACT_ATOMS: atom_id res chain seq x y z
N MET A 1 -15.26 -14.14 3.17
CA MET A 1 -14.97 -14.34 1.73
C MET A 1 -13.47 -14.54 1.54
N LYS A 2 -13.04 -15.38 0.60
CA LYS A 2 -11.61 -15.54 0.25
C LYS A 2 -11.33 -14.80 -1.07
N LEU A 3 -10.28 -14.00 -1.08
CA LEU A 3 -9.75 -13.31 -2.26
C LEU A 3 -8.35 -13.81 -2.53
N ASP A 4 -8.13 -14.44 -3.67
CA ASP A 4 -6.84 -14.98 -4.04
C ASP A 4 -6.13 -14.08 -5.05
N LEU A 5 -4.95 -13.61 -4.67
CA LEU A 5 -4.07 -12.71 -5.43
C LEU A 5 -2.72 -13.36 -5.73
N HIS A 6 -2.47 -14.59 -5.29
CA HIS A 6 -1.16 -15.22 -5.47
C HIS A 6 -0.80 -15.33 -6.96
N GLY A 7 0.48 -15.14 -7.28
CA GLY A 7 0.99 -15.26 -8.65
C GLY A 7 0.60 -14.10 -9.58
N MET A 8 -0.22 -13.14 -9.13
CA MET A 8 -0.52 -11.94 -9.88
C MET A 8 0.69 -10.99 -9.90
N ARG A 9 0.77 -10.15 -10.94
CA ARG A 9 1.65 -8.97 -10.88
C ARG A 9 1.13 -8.03 -9.80
N THR A 10 2.02 -7.43 -9.02
CA THR A 10 1.63 -6.66 -7.84
C THR A 10 0.66 -5.52 -8.13
N LYS A 11 0.90 -4.76 -9.20
CA LYS A 11 -0.01 -3.71 -9.66
C LYS A 11 -1.44 -4.23 -9.89
N ASP A 12 -1.57 -5.35 -10.61
CA ASP A 12 -2.85 -5.98 -10.94
C ASP A 12 -3.52 -6.57 -9.69
N ALA A 13 -2.72 -7.13 -8.77
CA ALA A 13 -3.19 -7.64 -7.49
C ALA A 13 -3.82 -6.54 -6.63
N ILE A 14 -3.19 -5.36 -6.59
CA ILE A 14 -3.71 -4.21 -5.83
C ILE A 14 -4.97 -3.63 -6.48
N ASP A 15 -4.97 -3.47 -7.82
CA ASP A 15 -6.15 -2.99 -8.54
C ASP A 15 -7.34 -3.98 -8.34
N ARG A 16 -7.07 -5.29 -8.39
CA ARG A 16 -8.07 -6.32 -8.11
C ARG A 16 -8.55 -6.28 -6.65
N PHE A 17 -7.62 -6.14 -5.70
CA PHE A 17 -7.95 -6.02 -4.28
C PHE A 17 -8.89 -4.85 -4.03
N ILE A 18 -8.58 -3.64 -4.53
CA ILE A 18 -9.43 -2.45 -4.35
C ILE A 18 -10.83 -2.68 -4.92
N SER A 19 -10.93 -3.29 -6.10
CA SER A 19 -12.22 -3.59 -6.74
C SER A 19 -13.07 -4.54 -5.88
N ASP A 20 -12.50 -5.67 -5.47
CA ASP A 20 -13.22 -6.70 -4.71
C ASP A 20 -13.48 -6.26 -3.26
N TYR A 21 -12.56 -5.50 -2.66
CA TYR A 21 -12.76 -4.83 -1.38
C TYR A 21 -13.95 -3.86 -1.44
N ASN A 22 -14.00 -2.99 -2.45
CA ASN A 22 -15.09 -2.02 -2.58
C ASN A 22 -16.43 -2.71 -2.87
N LYS A 23 -16.40 -3.84 -3.58
CA LYS A 23 -17.59 -4.70 -3.74
C LYS A 23 -18.01 -5.30 -2.40
N ALA A 24 -17.07 -5.78 -1.59
CA ALA A 24 -17.32 -6.32 -0.26
C ALA A 24 -17.94 -5.28 0.68
N VAL A 25 -17.47 -4.03 0.66
CA VAL A 25 -18.08 -2.92 1.40
C VAL A 25 -19.54 -2.73 1.00
N ARG A 26 -19.86 -2.69 -0.30
CA ARG A 26 -21.24 -2.51 -0.78
C ARG A 26 -22.17 -3.67 -0.40
N LEU A 27 -21.62 -4.87 -0.30
CA LEU A 27 -22.35 -6.09 0.05
C LEU A 27 -22.42 -6.34 1.57
N GLY A 28 -21.81 -5.48 2.40
CA GLY A 28 -21.79 -5.68 3.85
C GLY A 28 -21.01 -6.93 4.28
N VAL A 29 -19.93 -7.28 3.58
CA VAL A 29 -19.13 -8.45 3.92
C VAL A 29 -18.25 -8.16 5.14
N ASP A 30 -18.41 -8.94 6.20
CA ASP A 30 -17.69 -8.73 7.47
C ASP A 30 -16.17 -8.98 7.39
N ARG A 31 -15.72 -9.87 6.49
CA ARG A 31 -14.32 -10.31 6.42
C ARG A 31 -13.89 -10.82 5.05
N LEU A 32 -12.68 -10.43 4.68
CA LEU A 32 -11.91 -10.93 3.54
C LEU A 32 -10.66 -11.67 4.03
N GLU A 33 -10.42 -12.85 3.50
CA GLU A 33 -9.12 -13.54 3.61
C GLU A 33 -8.38 -13.31 2.30
N VAL A 34 -7.38 -12.43 2.33
CA VAL A 34 -6.61 -12.04 1.14
C VAL A 34 -5.36 -12.89 1.08
N VAL A 35 -5.32 -13.85 0.15
CA VAL A 35 -4.15 -14.69 -0.09
C VAL A 35 -3.25 -13.98 -1.10
N HIS A 36 -2.07 -13.57 -0.67
CA HIS A 36 -1.07 -12.92 -1.52
C HIS A 36 0.16 -13.80 -1.76
N GLY A 37 0.25 -14.93 -1.05
CA GLY A 37 1.39 -15.83 -1.09
C GLY A 37 2.62 -15.30 -0.35
N TYR A 38 3.67 -16.11 -0.31
CA TYR A 38 4.93 -15.81 0.39
C TYR A 38 5.95 -15.06 -0.49
N GLY A 39 5.66 -14.84 -1.78
CA GLY A 39 6.65 -14.41 -2.77
C GLY A 39 7.65 -15.50 -3.12
N SER A 40 8.49 -15.25 -4.13
CA SER A 40 9.55 -16.17 -4.57
C SER A 40 10.63 -16.41 -3.49
N SER A 41 10.79 -15.47 -2.56
CA SER A 41 11.75 -15.55 -1.44
C SER A 41 11.22 -16.26 -0.20
N GLY A 42 9.92 -16.55 -0.11
CA GLY A 42 9.31 -17.16 1.08
C GLY A 42 9.07 -16.21 2.27
N VAL A 43 9.48 -14.94 2.19
CA VAL A 43 9.47 -13.97 3.31
C VAL A 43 8.27 -13.02 3.30
N GLY A 44 7.47 -13.04 2.22
CA GLY A 44 6.33 -12.15 1.98
C GLY A 44 6.65 -11.22 0.83
N GLY A 45 6.18 -11.59 -0.36
CA GLY A 45 6.51 -10.91 -1.61
C GLY A 45 5.82 -9.56 -1.80
N ASP A 46 6.20 -8.87 -2.87
CA ASP A 46 5.79 -7.51 -3.25
C ASP A 46 4.29 -7.20 -3.04
N ILE A 47 3.39 -8.18 -3.26
CA ILE A 47 1.94 -8.02 -3.02
C ILE A 47 1.63 -7.74 -1.56
N LYS A 48 2.28 -8.45 -0.63
CA LYS A 48 2.09 -8.25 0.81
C LYS A 48 2.50 -6.83 1.20
N ASP A 49 3.66 -6.37 0.72
CA ASP A 49 4.20 -5.06 1.09
C ASP A 49 3.36 -3.93 0.51
N ALA A 50 2.97 -4.04 -0.77
CA ALA A 50 2.06 -3.09 -1.41
C ALA A 50 0.67 -3.07 -0.76
N LEU A 51 0.11 -4.24 -0.41
CA LEU A 51 -1.17 -4.36 0.28
C LEU A 51 -1.08 -3.72 1.67
N THR A 52 -0.02 -4.02 2.43
CA THR A 52 0.20 -3.46 3.75
C THR A 52 0.31 -1.94 3.70
N ALA A 53 1.11 -1.41 2.76
CA ALA A 53 1.26 0.04 2.57
C ALA A 53 -0.07 0.72 2.24
N LEU A 54 -0.88 0.10 1.37
CA LEU A 54 -2.23 0.59 1.05
C LEU A 54 -3.14 0.60 2.28
N LEU A 55 -3.18 -0.49 3.05
CA LEU A 55 -4.06 -0.60 4.21
C LEU A 55 -3.65 0.38 5.33
N ASP A 56 -2.34 0.55 5.56
CA ASP A 56 -1.79 1.49 6.54
C ASP A 56 -2.13 2.95 6.21
N ALA A 57 -2.36 3.29 4.93
CA ALA A 57 -2.74 4.64 4.51
C ALA A 57 -4.21 4.98 4.83
N TYR A 58 -5.05 3.99 5.18
CA TYR A 58 -6.49 4.20 5.38
C TYR A 58 -7.05 3.54 6.66
N PRO A 59 -6.51 3.82 7.85
CA PRO A 59 -6.97 3.22 9.11
C PRO A 59 -8.45 3.51 9.44
N GLY A 60 -9.00 4.62 8.91
CA GLY A 60 -10.41 4.99 9.06
C GLY A 60 -11.36 4.41 7.99
N LYS A 61 -10.85 3.57 7.09
CA LYS A 61 -11.63 2.86 6.07
C LYS A 61 -11.49 1.36 6.18
N VAL A 62 -10.42 0.85 6.77
CA VAL A 62 -10.14 -0.60 6.82
C VAL A 62 -9.44 -0.97 8.12
N ARG A 63 -9.77 -2.15 8.64
CA ARG A 63 -9.01 -2.82 9.69
C ARG A 63 -8.44 -4.12 9.13
N TYR A 64 -7.27 -4.53 9.59
CA TYR A 64 -6.67 -5.77 9.10
C TYR A 64 -5.76 -6.44 10.13
N ILE A 65 -5.55 -7.74 9.96
CA ILE A 65 -4.64 -8.56 10.74
C ILE A 65 -3.66 -9.20 9.77
N LYS A 66 -2.36 -8.92 9.99
CA LYS A 66 -1.28 -9.50 9.21
C LYS A 66 -1.18 -11.00 9.45
N GLY A 67 -0.84 -11.73 8.38
CA GLY A 67 -0.68 -13.18 8.41
C GLY A 67 0.33 -13.70 9.43
N GLU A 68 1.38 -12.93 9.72
CA GLU A 68 2.37 -13.27 10.75
C GLU A 68 1.74 -13.51 12.12
N ILE A 69 0.75 -12.70 12.49
CA ILE A 69 0.03 -12.81 13.77
C ILE A 69 -0.82 -14.08 13.79
N LEU A 70 -1.28 -14.53 12.62
CA LEU A 70 -2.14 -15.71 12.44
C LEU A 70 -1.34 -16.99 12.16
N GLY A 71 -0.01 -16.92 12.12
CA GLY A 71 0.85 -18.06 11.76
C GLY A 71 0.87 -18.40 10.27
N ASN A 72 0.33 -17.56 9.38
CA ASN A 72 0.31 -17.77 7.93
C ASN A 72 0.71 -16.49 7.18
N ARG A 73 2.00 -16.35 6.86
CA ARG A 73 2.54 -15.14 6.20
C ARG A 73 2.09 -14.95 4.75
N GLY A 74 1.40 -15.94 4.17
CA GLY A 74 0.87 -15.86 2.80
C GLY A 74 -0.54 -15.24 2.71
N MET A 75 -1.10 -14.78 3.82
CA MET A 75 -2.47 -14.29 3.89
C MET A 75 -2.57 -13.05 4.81
N THR A 76 -3.52 -12.17 4.51
CA THR A 76 -3.94 -11.07 5.39
C THR A 76 -5.45 -11.13 5.58
N VAL A 77 -5.92 -10.98 6.82
CA VAL A 77 -7.35 -10.87 7.10
C VAL A 77 -7.73 -9.39 7.09
N VAL A 78 -8.69 -9.02 6.25
CA VAL A 78 -9.16 -7.64 6.09
C VAL A 78 -10.62 -7.54 6.48
N VAL A 79 -10.96 -6.53 7.26
CA VAL A 79 -12.33 -6.16 7.64
C VAL A 79 -12.69 -4.86 6.92
N PRO A 80 -13.55 -4.92 5.88
CA PRO A 80 -13.99 -3.75 5.15
C PRO A 80 -14.87 -2.83 6.00
N ASP A 81 -14.75 -1.51 5.81
CA ASP A 81 -15.62 -0.51 6.46
C ASP A 81 -16.08 0.54 5.44
N LYS A 82 -15.15 1.26 4.79
CA LYS A 82 -15.49 2.29 3.78
C LYS A 82 -14.73 2.08 2.47
N PRO A 83 -15.26 2.54 1.32
CA PRO A 83 -14.60 2.35 0.05
C PRO A 83 -13.19 2.97 -0.01
N LEU A 84 -12.23 2.18 -0.49
CA LEU A 84 -10.88 2.63 -0.83
C LEU A 84 -10.90 3.38 -2.17
N PRO A 85 -10.06 4.41 -2.33
CA PRO A 85 -9.94 5.09 -3.62
C PRO A 85 -9.23 4.20 -4.66
N PRO A 86 -9.33 4.52 -5.96
CA PRO A 86 -8.56 3.84 -7.00
C PRO A 86 -7.05 3.95 -6.74
N ARG A 87 -6.26 2.94 -7.15
CA ARG A 87 -4.82 2.86 -6.87
C ARG A 87 -4.04 4.12 -7.22
N LYS A 88 -4.37 4.79 -8.33
CA LYS A 88 -3.71 6.03 -8.75
C LYS A 88 -3.89 7.16 -7.73
N THR A 89 -5.09 7.32 -7.19
CA THR A 89 -5.37 8.29 -6.12
C THR A 89 -4.81 7.81 -4.78
N ALA A 90 -4.80 6.49 -4.56
CA ALA A 90 -4.24 5.92 -3.35
C ALA A 90 -2.71 6.11 -3.23
N LEU A 91 -1.99 6.19 -4.34
CA LEU A 91 -0.53 6.34 -4.35
C LEU A 91 -0.09 7.60 -3.58
N ASP A 92 -0.78 8.72 -3.76
CA ASP A 92 -0.46 9.97 -3.07
C ASP A 92 -0.62 9.82 -1.55
N ASP A 93 -1.72 9.21 -1.11
CA ASP A 93 -1.99 8.98 0.31
C ASP A 93 -1.00 7.96 0.93
N VAL A 94 -0.63 6.93 0.17
CA VAL A 94 0.37 5.93 0.59
C VAL A 94 1.75 6.58 0.77
N ILE A 95 2.17 7.40 -0.20
CA ILE A 95 3.42 8.16 -0.09
C ILE A 95 3.34 9.10 1.11
N LEU A 96 2.28 9.89 1.25
CA LEU A 96 2.11 10.80 2.40
C LEU A 96 2.14 10.06 3.75
N ASN A 97 1.54 8.87 3.83
CA ASN A 97 1.59 8.05 5.04
C ASN A 97 3.03 7.63 5.36
N MET A 98 3.81 7.19 4.35
CA MET A 98 5.24 6.90 4.52
C MET A 98 6.03 8.13 4.97
N LEU A 99 5.76 9.29 4.36
CA LEU A 99 6.42 10.56 4.66
C LEU A 99 6.07 11.15 6.05
N SER A 100 5.22 10.48 6.83
CA SER A 100 5.07 10.76 8.27
C SER A 100 6.39 10.59 9.03
N LYS A 101 7.37 9.91 8.42
CA LYS A 101 8.77 9.88 8.86
C LYS A 101 9.66 10.35 7.70
N PRO A 102 10.78 11.05 7.99
CA PRO A 102 11.76 11.39 6.96
C PRO A 102 12.19 10.14 6.18
N SER A 103 12.01 10.18 4.87
CA SER A 103 12.29 9.03 3.98
C SER A 103 13.05 9.49 2.74
N SER A 104 14.05 8.71 2.33
CA SER A 104 14.77 8.91 1.08
C SER A 104 13.98 8.40 -0.12
N LEU A 105 14.35 8.84 -1.32
CA LEU A 105 13.73 8.37 -2.56
C LEU A 105 13.83 6.83 -2.68
N LYS A 106 15.01 6.30 -2.38
CA LYS A 106 15.29 4.86 -2.42
C LYS A 106 14.37 4.07 -1.48
N GLU A 107 14.15 4.54 -0.25
CA GLU A 107 13.25 3.86 0.69
C GLU A 107 11.79 3.86 0.20
N ILE A 108 11.36 4.94 -0.47
CA ILE A 108 10.03 5.02 -1.08
C ILE A 108 9.93 4.02 -2.24
N GLU A 109 10.92 4.02 -3.13
CA GLU A 109 10.98 3.11 -4.28
C GLU A 109 11.01 1.65 -3.87
N GLU A 110 11.86 1.27 -2.92
CA GLU A 110 11.96 -0.11 -2.43
C GLU A 110 10.62 -0.58 -1.88
N ARG A 111 9.97 0.24 -1.05
CA ARG A 111 8.71 -0.12 -0.39
C ARG A 111 7.50 -0.11 -1.31
N LEU A 112 7.50 0.71 -2.36
CA LEU A 112 6.37 0.89 -3.27
C LEU A 112 6.60 0.35 -4.69
N SER A 113 7.73 -0.31 -4.92
CA SER A 113 8.13 -0.94 -6.20
C SER A 113 7.05 -1.84 -6.80
N GLY A 114 6.29 -2.55 -5.96
CA GLY A 114 5.15 -3.36 -6.41
C GLY A 114 3.87 -2.57 -6.71
N LEU A 115 3.69 -1.39 -6.10
CA LEU A 115 2.47 -0.59 -6.19
C LEU A 115 2.46 0.36 -7.40
N ALA A 116 3.63 0.89 -7.73
CA ALA A 116 3.81 1.93 -8.73
C ALA A 116 5.20 1.83 -9.37
N THR A 117 5.33 2.32 -10.60
CA THR A 117 6.62 2.51 -11.26
C THR A 117 7.40 3.68 -10.65
N GLU A 118 8.72 3.71 -10.83
CA GLU A 118 9.57 4.84 -10.41
C GLU A 118 9.05 6.18 -10.95
N ASN A 119 8.66 6.24 -12.22
CA ASN A 119 8.09 7.44 -12.83
C ASN A 119 6.77 7.87 -12.17
N GLU A 120 5.90 6.92 -11.82
CA GLU A 120 4.65 7.21 -11.09
C GLU A 120 4.96 7.76 -9.69
N MET A 121 5.92 7.16 -8.97
CA MET A 121 6.34 7.59 -7.64
C MET A 121 6.97 8.99 -7.65
N HIS A 122 7.91 9.25 -8.56
CA HIS A 122 8.57 10.55 -8.70
C HIS A 122 7.57 11.63 -9.08
N GLY A 123 6.63 11.32 -9.98
CA GLY A 123 5.54 12.21 -10.35
C GLY A 123 4.66 12.59 -9.17
N ALA A 124 4.26 11.60 -8.36
CA ALA A 124 3.45 11.80 -7.16
C ALA A 124 4.20 12.65 -6.11
N ILE A 125 5.46 12.34 -5.80
CA ILE A 125 6.28 13.14 -4.86
C ILE A 125 6.37 14.61 -5.31
N LYS A 126 6.67 14.86 -6.60
CA LYS A 126 6.72 16.22 -7.15
C LYS A 126 5.37 16.93 -7.04
N ALA A 127 4.26 16.23 -7.28
CA ALA A 127 2.92 16.79 -7.14
C ALA A 127 2.59 17.13 -5.67
N LEU A 128 2.99 16.29 -4.73
CA LEU A 128 2.83 16.52 -3.29
C LEU A 128 3.65 17.71 -2.78
N ILE A 129 4.89 17.88 -3.27
CA ILE A 129 5.71 19.06 -2.95
C ILE A 129 5.08 20.32 -3.53
N ARG A 130 4.65 20.29 -4.80
CA ARG A 130 4.01 21.43 -5.46
C ARG A 130 2.72 21.86 -4.77
N SER A 131 1.95 20.91 -4.25
CA SER A 131 0.73 21.16 -3.46
C SER A 131 0.99 21.50 -2.00
N LYS A 132 2.26 21.55 -1.57
CA LYS A 132 2.72 21.81 -0.20
C LYS A 132 2.30 20.74 0.83
N ALA A 133 1.86 19.56 0.38
CA ALA A 133 1.56 18.41 1.24
C ALA A 133 2.83 17.67 1.70
N ALA A 134 3.93 17.81 0.96
CA ALA A 134 5.24 17.30 1.30
C ALA A 134 6.33 18.38 1.13
N THR A 135 7.51 18.13 1.69
CA THR A 135 8.71 18.98 1.56
C THR A 135 9.95 18.12 1.42
N GLU A 136 10.99 18.72 0.84
CA GLU A 136 12.35 18.21 0.84
C GLU A 136 13.15 18.86 1.97
N GLU A 137 14.00 18.07 2.64
CA GLU A 137 14.98 18.53 3.61
C GLU A 137 16.34 17.91 3.33
N VAL A 138 17.40 18.70 3.44
CA VAL A 138 18.77 18.19 3.37
C VAL A 138 19.25 17.85 4.78
N ARG A 139 19.51 16.57 5.03
CA ARG A 139 20.09 16.09 6.30
C ARG A 139 21.34 15.26 6.03
N GLY A 140 22.47 15.68 6.59
CA GLY A 140 23.75 14.97 6.41
C GLY A 140 24.17 14.79 4.94
N GLY A 141 23.86 15.77 4.08
CA GLY A 141 24.18 15.73 2.64
C GLY A 141 23.24 14.87 1.79
N ARG A 142 22.13 14.36 2.36
CA ARG A 142 21.12 13.57 1.65
C ARG A 142 19.78 14.30 1.62
N ILE A 143 19.07 14.19 0.50
CA ILE A 143 17.69 14.66 0.39
C ILE A 143 16.76 13.64 1.03
N LEU A 144 15.97 14.10 1.99
CA LEU A 144 14.88 13.35 2.59
C LEU A 144 13.56 14.07 2.31
N TYR A 145 12.52 13.30 2.09
CA TYR A 145 11.17 13.78 1.92
C TYR A 145 10.40 13.61 3.22
N MET A 146 9.54 14.58 3.51
CA MET A 146 8.69 14.59 4.70
C MET A 146 7.32 15.17 4.39
N LYS A 147 6.31 14.69 5.12
CA LYS A 147 4.98 15.29 5.12
C LYS A 147 5.05 16.66 5.80
N ARG A 148 4.33 17.63 5.25
CA ARG A 148 4.19 18.99 5.80
C ARG A 148 3.10 19.07 6.87
#